data_AF-A0A520XGX6-F1
#
_entry.id   AF-A0A520XGX6-F1
#
_cell.length_a   1.000
_cell.length_b   1.000
_cell.length_c   1.000
_cell.angle_alpha   90.00
_cell.angle_beta   90.00
_cell.angle_gamma   90.00
#
_symmetry.space_group_name_H-M   'P 1'
#
loop_
_entity.id
_entity.type
_entity.pdbx_description
1 polymer ?
#
loop_
_entity_poly.entity_id
_entity_poly.type
_entity_poly.pdbx_seq_one_letter_code
_entity_poly.pdbx_strand_id
1 'polypeptide(L)' 'MPRLVKHEKKLPIAIEEKDAKFPIYVCACGLSKNFPFCDGSHDHTKDESDNGVYVYEGEKRVKL' A
#
# COMPACT_ATOMS: atom_id res chain seq x y z
N MET A 1 -0.06 20.79 -8.69
CA MET A 1 0.76 20.70 -7.47
C MET A 1 1.02 19.24 -7.16
N PRO A 2 2.27 18.76 -7.16
CA PRO A 2 2.58 17.45 -6.61
C PRO A 2 2.23 17.44 -5.11
N ARG A 3 1.69 16.31 -4.63
CA ARG A 3 1.40 16.08 -3.22
C ARG A 3 2.28 14.94 -2.73
N LEU A 4 2.96 15.14 -1.60
CA LEU A 4 3.67 14.08 -0.91
C LEU A 4 2.74 13.51 0.16
N VAL A 5 2.31 12.26 -0.01
CA VAL A 5 1.44 11.56 0.92
C VAL A 5 2.29 10.55 1.68
N LYS A 6 2.37 10.69 3.00
CA LYS A 6 3.06 9.72 3.86
C LYS A 6 2.07 8.62 4.25
N HIS A 7 2.34 7.40 3.81
CA HIS A 7 1.61 6.21 4.26
C HIS A 7 2.30 5.63 5.50
N GLU A 8 1.54 5.39 6.57
CA GLU A 8 2.07 4.79 7.81
C GLU A 8 1.89 3.27 7.86
N LYS A 9 0.98 2.73 7.04
CA LYS A 9 0.67 1.30 7.00
C LYS A 9 1.27 0.66 5.76
N LYS A 10 1.91 -0.49 5.96
CA LYS A 10 2.51 -1.30 4.90
C LYS A 10 1.54 -2.33 4.32
N LEU A 11 0.47 -2.68 5.04
CA LEU A 11 -0.45 -3.77 4.71
C LEU A 11 -1.86 -3.26 4.43
N PRO A 12 -2.65 -3.98 3.62
CA PRO A 12 -4.04 -3.65 3.38
C PRO A 12 -4.89 -3.80 4.64
N ILE A 13 -5.99 -3.05 4.67
CA ILE A 13 -6.98 -3.12 5.74
C ILE A 13 -8.10 -4.06 5.27
N ALA A 14 -8.35 -5.13 6.02
CA ALA A 14 -9.49 -5.99 5.80
C ALA A 14 -10.76 -5.34 6.36
N ILE A 15 -11.78 -5.21 5.53
CA ILE A 15 -13.12 -4.79 5.92
C ILE A 15 -14.01 -6.02 5.78
N GLU A 16 -14.50 -6.50 6.92
CA GLU A 16 -15.47 -7.57 6.99
C GLU A 16 -16.87 -6.96 6.90
N GLU A 17 -17.58 -7.23 5.82
CA GLU A 17 -18.94 -6.76 5.64
C GLU A 17 -19.91 -7.93 5.64
N LYS A 18 -21.05 -7.75 6.34
CA LYS A 18 -21.99 -8.85 6.62
C LYS A 18 -22.57 -9.50 5.36
N ASP A 19 -22.75 -8.72 4.30
CA ASP A 19 -23.33 -9.18 3.03
C ASP A 19 -22.25 -9.59 2.00
N ALA A 20 -20.97 -9.43 2.33
CA ALA A 20 -19.87 -9.79 1.43
C ALA A 20 -19.48 -11.27 1.61
N LYS A 21 -19.38 -12.00 0.50
CA LYS A 21 -18.90 -13.39 0.50
C LYS A 21 -17.44 -13.52 0.97
N PHE A 22 -16.64 -12.47 0.78
CA PHE A 22 -15.23 -12.41 1.16
C PHE A 22 -14.89 -11.02 1.72
N PRO A 23 -13.86 -10.88 2.57
CA PRO A 23 -13.40 -9.59 3.05
C PRO A 23 -12.95 -8.68 1.91
N ILE A 24 -13.26 -7.40 2.02
CA ILE A 24 -12.77 -6.37 1.10
C ILE A 24 -11.43 -5.88 1.63
N TYR A 25 -10.39 -5.93 0.80
CA TYR A 25 -9.06 -5.45 1.17
C TYR A 25 -8.82 -4.06 0.57
N VAL A 26 -8.71 -3.05 1.44
CA VAL A 26 -8.41 -1.67 1.05
C VAL A 26 -6.90 -1.44 1.12
N CYS A 27 -6.33 -0.89 0.06
CA CYS A 27 -4.92 -0.57 0.00
C CYS A 27 -4.57 0.51 1.03
N ALA A 28 -3.55 0.25 1.84
CA ALA A 28 -2.96 1.28 2.70
C ALA A 28 -1.46 1.51 2.44
N CYS A 29 -0.82 0.66 1.62
CA CYS A 29 0.61 0.77 1.27
C CYS A 29 0.93 1.86 0.25
N GLY A 30 -0.07 2.37 -0.49
CA GLY A 30 0.12 3.43 -1.50
C GLY A 30 0.65 2.96 -2.87
N LEU A 31 0.94 1.66 -3.05
CA LEU A 31 1.53 1.11 -4.30
C LEU A 31 0.52 0.42 -5.24
N SER A 32 -0.74 0.29 -4.83
CA SER A 32 -1.74 -0.41 -5.65
C SER A 32 -2.01 0.33 -6.95
N LYS A 33 -1.98 -0.40 -8.07
CA LYS A 33 -2.42 0.09 -9.38
C LYS A 33 -3.95 0.09 -9.52
N ASN A 34 -4.65 -0.60 -8.62
CA ASN A 34 -6.10 -0.69 -8.55
C ASN A 34 -6.68 0.06 -7.34
N PHE A 35 -6.08 1.21 -6.98
CA PHE A 35 -6.53 2.00 -5.84
C PHE A 35 -8.03 2.37 -5.97
N PRO A 36 -8.84 2.25 -4.89
CA PRO A 36 -8.49 2.07 -3.47
C PRO A 36 -8.28 0.62 -3.02
N PHE A 37 -8.44 -0.36 -3.90
CA PHE A 37 -8.38 -1.77 -3.54
C PHE A 37 -6.95 -2.30 -3.49
N CYS A 38 -6.72 -3.31 -2.66
CA CYS A 38 -5.46 -4.03 -2.64
C CYS A 38 -5.34 -4.94 -3.86
N ASP A 39 -4.22 -4.84 -4.58
CA ASP A 39 -3.87 -5.70 -5.73
C ASP A 39 -2.66 -6.63 -5.44
N GLY A 40 -2.17 -6.63 -4.19
CA GLY A 40 -0.98 -7.41 -3.78
C GLY A 40 0.34 -6.63 -3.81
N SER A 41 0.38 -5.40 -4.36
CA SER A 41 1.61 -4.59 -4.45
C SER A 41 2.23 -4.26 -3.08
N HIS A 42 1.51 -4.45 -1.98
CA HIS A 42 2.02 -4.32 -0.62
C HIS A 42 3.14 -5.33 -0.27
N ASP A 43 3.30 -6.40 -1.05
CA ASP A 43 4.40 -7.34 -0.85
C ASP A 43 5.78 -6.67 -1.00
N HIS A 44 5.86 -5.61 -1.81
CA HIS A 44 7.08 -4.82 -1.98
C HIS A 44 7.45 -3.96 -0.77
N THR A 45 6.58 -3.81 0.24
CA THR A 45 6.86 -2.98 1.41
C THR A 45 7.26 -3.79 2.65
N LYS A 46 7.27 -5.13 2.58
CA LYS A 46 7.51 -6.02 3.73
C LYS A 46 8.90 -5.86 4.36
N ASP A 47 9.91 -5.55 3.55
CA ASP A 47 11.30 -5.36 3.96
C ASP A 47 11.67 -3.88 4.23
N GLU A 48 10.68 -2.98 4.18
CA GLU A 48 10.90 -1.59 4.53
C GLU A 48 11.17 -1.42 6.03
N SER A 49 12.16 -0.63 6.40
CA SER A 49 12.39 -0.24 7.78
C SER A 49 11.28 0.71 8.26
N ASP A 50 10.89 0.64 9.53
CA ASP A 50 9.75 1.41 10.09
C ASP A 50 9.88 2.94 9.97
N ASN A 51 11.10 3.47 9.87
CA ASN A 51 11.37 4.88 9.64
C ASN A 51 12.13 5.14 8.33
N GLY A 52 12.15 4.18 7.41
CA GLY A 52 12.77 4.38 6.09
C GLY A 52 11.85 5.17 5.17
N VAL A 53 12.41 6.09 4.41
CA VAL A 53 11.68 6.77 3.33
C VAL A 53 12.06 6.08 2.01
N TYR A 54 11.06 5.62 1.28
CA TYR A 54 11.24 4.89 0.03
C TYR A 54 10.55 5.64 -1.10
N VAL A 55 11.26 5.82 -2.20
CA VAL A 55 10.73 6.42 -3.44
C VAL A 55 10.59 5.33 -4.47
N TYR A 56 9.39 5.25 -5.05
CA TYR A 56 9.02 4.29 -6.08
C TYR A 56 8.83 5.04 -7.42
N GLU A 57 9.67 4.72 -8.40
CA GLU A 57 9.61 5.27 -9.76
C GLU A 57 9.55 4.13 -10.78
N GLY A 58 8.34 3.79 -11.21
CA GLY A 58 8.11 2.61 -12.05
C GLY A 58 8.47 1.33 -11.32
N GLU A 59 9.48 0.61 -11.82
CA GLU A 59 9.99 -0.63 -11.21
C GLU A 59 11.17 -0.39 -10.25
N LYS A 60 11.64 0.85 -10.14
CA LYS A 60 12.78 1.20 -9.29
C LYS A 60 12.30 1.63 -7.90
N ARG A 61 12.95 1.09 -6.87
CA ARG A 61 12.77 1.49 -5.47
C ARG A 61 14.11 1.99 -4.93
N VAL A 62 14.12 3.22 -4.40
CA VAL A 62 15.29 3.82 -3.76
C VAL A 62 14.94 4.15 -2.31
N LYS A 63 15.80 3.73 -1.38
CA LYS A 63 15.73 4.18 0.02
C LYS A 63 16.47 5.51 0.11
N LEU A 64 15.77 6.55 0.57
CA LEU A 64 16.36 7.85 0.90
C LEU A 64 17.05 7.82 2.27
#